data_AF-A0A4R2C2F1-F1
#
_entry.id   AF-A0A4R2C2F1-F1
#
_cell.length_a   1.000
_cell.length_b   1.000
_cell.length_c   1.000
_cell.angle_alpha   90.00
_cell.angle_beta   90.00
_cell.angle_gamma   90.00
#
_symmetry.space_group_name_H-M   'P 1'
#
loop_
_entity.id
_entity.type
_entity.pdbx_description
1 polymer ?
#
loop_
_entity_poly.entity_id
_entity_poly.type
_entity_poly.pdbx_seq_one_letter_code
_entity_poly.pdbx_strand_id
1 'polypeptide(L)'
;MSTQVETQTGRERSTIYIVGGVVLVILVIIGLIAFSSAKSTQQAEQKADQFIAALQAEGARTPTRDQVVRVLGDDGGATCDNPNEALNRGILLSLLSNGAAGPGMRPVIADSRVVKGQLLIIKIYCPDELQDFQEFVDDLKTDDVAG
;
A
#
# COMPACT_ATOMS: atom_id res chain seq x y z
N MET A 1 -35.30 -46.69 -29.40
CA MET A 1 -34.66 -45.48 -28.84
C MET A 1 -35.55 -45.01 -27.70
N SER A 2 -35.34 -45.54 -26.48
CA SER A 2 -36.17 -45.23 -25.32
C SER A 2 -35.68 -43.93 -24.71
N THR A 3 -36.37 -42.83 -24.98
CA THR A 3 -36.25 -41.60 -24.21
C THR A 3 -36.64 -41.91 -22.77
N GLN A 4 -35.68 -41.80 -21.83
CA GLN A 4 -35.96 -41.93 -20.41
C GLN A 4 -37.03 -40.90 -20.04
N VAL A 5 -38.19 -41.38 -19.61
CA VAL A 5 -39.23 -40.53 -19.03
C VAL A 5 -38.70 -40.08 -17.68
N GLU A 6 -38.37 -38.81 -17.58
CA GLU A 6 -37.72 -38.20 -16.43
C GLU A 6 -38.64 -38.26 -15.20
N THR A 7 -38.39 -39.22 -14.31
CA THR A 7 -39.10 -39.41 -13.04
C THR A 7 -38.56 -38.48 -11.95
N GLN A 8 -38.61 -37.16 -12.16
CA GLN A 8 -38.40 -36.18 -11.09
C GLN A 8 -39.61 -35.28 -10.93
N THR A 9 -40.07 -35.15 -9.69
CA THR A 9 -41.17 -34.24 -9.34
C THR A 9 -40.73 -32.79 -9.63
N GLY A 10 -41.63 -31.91 -10.10
CA GLY A 10 -41.27 -30.53 -10.49
C GLY A 10 -40.55 -29.72 -9.40
N ARG A 11 -40.81 -30.07 -8.13
CA ARG A 11 -40.14 -29.52 -6.95
C ARG A 11 -38.66 -29.94 -6.85
N GLU A 12 -38.32 -31.17 -7.24
CA GLU A 12 -36.95 -31.72 -7.25
C GLU A 12 -36.07 -31.02 -8.29
N ARG A 13 -36.60 -30.83 -9.51
CA ARG A 13 -35.96 -30.05 -10.57
C ARG A 13 -35.74 -28.60 -10.12
N SER A 14 -36.73 -27.97 -9.48
CA SER A 14 -36.58 -26.61 -8.96
C SER A 14 -35.49 -26.50 -7.89
N THR A 15 -35.36 -27.48 -6.98
CA THR A 15 -34.26 -27.51 -6.00
C THR A 15 -32.89 -27.66 -6.68
N ILE A 16 -32.76 -28.49 -7.70
CA ILE A 16 -31.50 -28.65 -8.44
C ILE A 16 -31.09 -27.34 -9.11
N TYR A 17 -32.02 -26.63 -9.75
CA TYR A 17 -31.73 -25.33 -10.35
C TYR A 17 -31.36 -24.26 -9.30
N ILE A 18 -32.04 -24.23 -8.16
CA ILE A 18 -31.74 -23.30 -7.07
C ILE A 18 -30.35 -23.58 -6.49
N VAL A 19 -30.05 -24.84 -6.17
CA VAL A 19 -28.73 -25.23 -5.62
C VAL A 19 -27.64 -24.96 -6.65
N GLY A 20 -27.85 -25.31 -7.91
CA GLY A 20 -26.92 -25.01 -9.00
C GLY A 20 -26.67 -23.51 -9.17
N GLY A 21 -27.72 -22.69 -9.09
CA GLY A 21 -27.61 -21.23 -9.11
C GLY A 21 -26.81 -20.69 -7.93
N VAL A 22 -27.07 -21.18 -6.72
CA VAL A 22 -26.34 -20.78 -5.50
C VAL A 22 -24.85 -21.15 -5.61
N VAL A 23 -24.54 -22.37 -6.04
CA VAL A 23 -23.15 -22.81 -6.23
C VAL A 23 -22.43 -21.96 -7.26
N LEU A 24 -23.09 -21.65 -8.39
CA LEU A 24 -22.53 -20.79 -9.42
C LEU A 24 -22.23 -19.39 -8.87
N VAL A 25 -23.17 -18.79 -8.13
CA VAL A 25 -22.98 -17.47 -7.50
C VAL A 25 -21.79 -17.49 -6.53
N ILE A 26 -21.66 -18.54 -5.70
CA ILE A 26 -20.53 -18.69 -4.79
C ILE A 26 -19.20 -18.76 -5.55
N LEU A 27 -19.14 -19.55 -6.63
CA LEU A 27 -17.93 -19.65 -7.46
C LEU A 27 -17.56 -18.32 -8.12
N VAL A 28 -18.55 -17.56 -8.58
CA VAL A 28 -18.34 -16.22 -9.15
C VAL A 28 -17.75 -15.27 -8.10
N ILE A 29 -18.30 -15.27 -6.87
CA ILE A 29 -17.79 -14.43 -5.78
C ILE A 29 -16.34 -14.79 -5.44
N ILE A 30 -16.02 -16.08 -5.28
CA ILE A 30 -14.66 -16.56 -5.01
C ILE A 30 -13.71 -16.15 -6.15
N GLY A 31 -14.13 -16.31 -7.40
CA GLY A 31 -13.35 -15.92 -8.57
C GLY A 31 -13.02 -14.43 -8.60
N LEU A 32 -14.00 -13.57 -8.29
CA LEU A 32 -13.79 -12.13 -8.22
C LEU A 32 -12.79 -11.74 -7.13
N ILE A 33 -12.92 -12.32 -5.93
CA ILE A 33 -12.01 -12.07 -4.81
C ILE A 33 -10.59 -12.54 -5.13
N ALA A 34 -10.44 -13.74 -5.71
CA ALA A 34 -9.13 -14.28 -6.07
C ALA A 34 -8.45 -13.42 -7.14
N PHE A 35 -9.20 -12.96 -8.15
CA PHE A 35 -8.66 -12.13 -9.22
C PHE A 35 -8.25 -10.74 -8.72
N SER A 36 -9.06 -10.09 -7.89
CA SER A 36 -8.71 -8.79 -7.30
C SER A 36 -7.48 -8.90 -6.40
N SER A 37 -7.39 -9.98 -5.62
CA SER A 37 -6.26 -10.22 -4.71
C SER A 37 -4.96 -10.42 -5.49
N ALA A 38 -4.97 -11.25 -6.55
CA ALA A 38 -3.79 -11.48 -7.38
C ALA A 38 -3.29 -10.22 -8.08
N LYS A 39 -4.21 -9.36 -8.55
CA LYS A 39 -3.86 -8.07 -9.16
C LYS A 39 -3.22 -7.11 -8.15
N SER A 40 -3.79 -7.00 -6.96
CA SER A 40 -3.27 -6.15 -5.87
C SER A 40 -1.86 -6.60 -5.46
N THR A 41 -1.62 -7.90 -5.29
CA THR A 41 -0.28 -8.44 -4.99
C THR A 41 0.76 -8.06 -6.05
N GLN A 42 0.43 -8.21 -7.34
CA GLN A 42 1.38 -7.84 -8.41
C GLN A 42 1.67 -6.34 -8.44
N GLN A 43 0.66 -5.50 -8.20
CA GLN A 43 0.84 -4.05 -8.16
C GLN A 43 1.71 -3.62 -6.98
N ALA A 44 1.51 -4.23 -5.80
CA ALA A 44 2.33 -3.98 -4.62
C ALA A 44 3.80 -4.35 -4.86
N GLU A 45 4.06 -5.52 -5.44
CA GLU A 45 5.42 -5.97 -5.76
C GLU A 45 6.10 -5.05 -6.79
N GLN A 46 5.40 -4.63 -7.84
CA GLN A 46 5.94 -3.73 -8.86
C GLN A 46 6.28 -2.35 -8.31
N LYS A 47 5.42 -1.77 -7.47
CA LYS A 47 5.69 -0.47 -6.83
C LYS A 47 6.84 -0.58 -5.82
N ALA A 48 6.90 -1.69 -5.07
CA ALA A 48 8.01 -1.94 -4.15
C ALA A 48 9.36 -2.02 -4.89
N ASP A 49 9.40 -2.65 -6.06
CA ASP A 49 10.59 -2.70 -6.90
C ASP A 49 11.00 -1.33 -7.42
N GLN A 50 10.04 -0.53 -7.87
CA GLN A 50 10.31 0.84 -8.30
C GLN A 50 10.88 1.68 -7.16
N PHE A 51 10.35 1.53 -5.95
CA PHE A 51 10.83 2.23 -4.77
C PHE A 51 12.26 1.80 -4.38
N ILE A 52 12.54 0.50 -4.36
CA ILE A 52 13.87 -0.02 -4.05
C ILE A 52 14.89 0.43 -5.11
N ALA A 53 14.52 0.39 -6.39
CA ALA A 53 15.38 0.86 -7.47
C ALA A 53 15.70 2.37 -7.34
N ALA A 54 14.70 3.18 -6.98
CA ALA A 54 14.89 4.62 -6.75
C ALA A 54 15.79 4.89 -5.53
N LEU A 55 15.64 4.14 -4.44
CA LEU A 55 16.52 4.25 -3.28
C LEU A 55 17.97 3.84 -3.60
N GLN A 56 18.17 2.78 -4.40
CA GLN A 56 19.51 2.37 -4.85
C GLN A 56 20.17 3.45 -5.71
N ALA A 57 19.41 4.11 -6.58
CA ALA A 57 19.92 5.19 -7.41
C ALA A 57 20.42 6.39 -6.58
N GLU A 58 19.81 6.65 -5.42
CA GLU A 58 20.23 7.68 -4.46
C GLU A 58 21.33 7.19 -3.49
N GLY A 59 21.84 5.96 -3.65
CA GLY A 59 22.87 5.40 -2.78
C GLY A 59 22.40 5.10 -1.35
N ALA A 60 21.07 5.04 -1.13
CA ALA A 60 20.49 4.78 0.17
C ALA A 60 20.44 3.28 0.49
N ARG A 61 20.50 2.94 1.78
CA ARG A 61 20.31 1.56 2.25
C ARG A 61 18.88 1.12 1.97
N THR A 62 18.71 0.04 1.20
CA THR A 62 17.39 -0.40 0.77
C THR A 62 16.81 -1.49 1.68
N PRO A 63 15.51 -1.40 2.04
CA PRO A 63 14.79 -2.49 2.69
C PRO A 63 14.56 -3.66 1.71
N THR A 64 14.11 -4.82 2.23
CA THR A 64 13.73 -5.95 1.38
C THR A 64 12.35 -5.71 0.74
N ARG A 65 12.11 -6.29 -0.44
CA ARG A 65 10.80 -6.19 -1.14
C ARG A 65 9.63 -6.57 -0.22
N ASP A 66 9.75 -7.67 0.50
CA ASP A 66 8.71 -8.16 1.41
C ASP A 66 8.40 -7.19 2.57
N GLN A 67 9.37 -6.39 3.00
CA GLN A 67 9.14 -5.35 4.02
C GLN A 67 8.35 -4.18 3.41
N VAL A 68 8.71 -3.75 2.21
CA VAL A 68 8.04 -2.65 1.51
C VAL A 68 6.59 -3.03 1.18
N VAL A 69 6.36 -4.22 0.61
CA VAL A 69 5.01 -4.72 0.30
C VAL A 69 4.13 -4.81 1.55
N ARG A 70 4.71 -5.23 2.68
CA ARG A 70 3.96 -5.38 3.94
C ARG A 70 3.57 -4.06 4.57
N VAL A 71 4.40 -3.02 4.41
CA VAL A 71 4.19 -1.70 5.04
C VAL A 71 3.38 -0.78 4.12
N LEU A 72 3.71 -0.75 2.83
CA LEU A 72 3.13 0.18 1.85
C LEU A 72 2.08 -0.46 0.95
N GLY A 73 2.00 -1.80 0.84
CA GLY A 73 1.03 -2.46 -0.04
C GLY A 73 1.10 -1.96 -1.49
N ASP A 74 -0.06 -1.84 -2.13
CA ASP A 74 -0.27 -1.20 -3.43
C ASP A 74 -0.81 0.25 -3.31
N ASP A 75 -1.27 0.66 -2.12
CA ASP A 75 -1.94 1.92 -1.82
C ASP A 75 -1.07 2.96 -1.07
N GLY A 76 0.09 2.55 -0.55
CA GLY A 76 1.00 3.40 0.22
C GLY A 76 0.71 3.43 1.73
N GLY A 77 -0.32 2.70 2.17
CA GLY A 77 -0.76 2.60 3.56
C GLY A 77 -0.98 3.95 4.25
N ALA A 78 -0.69 4.00 5.56
CA ALA A 78 -0.90 5.20 6.38
C ALA A 78 -0.12 6.44 5.90
N THR A 79 0.91 6.26 5.06
CA THR A 79 1.64 7.39 4.45
C THR A 79 0.77 8.14 3.45
N CYS A 80 -0.15 7.43 2.80
CA CYS A 80 -0.98 7.92 1.71
C CYS A 80 -2.40 8.33 2.13
N ASP A 81 -2.85 7.91 3.32
CA ASP A 81 -4.18 8.25 3.82
C ASP A 81 -4.37 9.77 4.02
N ASN A 82 -3.37 10.47 4.61
CA ASN A 82 -3.38 11.92 4.82
C ASN A 82 -1.94 12.48 5.02
N PRO A 83 -1.05 12.46 4.02
CA PRO A 83 0.36 12.83 4.20
C PRO A 83 0.56 14.29 4.64
N ASN A 84 -0.33 15.20 4.24
CA ASN A 84 -0.16 16.65 4.41
C ASN A 84 -1.02 17.28 5.50
N GLU A 85 -1.77 16.49 6.28
CA GLU A 85 -2.54 17.05 7.39
C GLU A 85 -1.61 17.68 8.44
N ALA A 86 -2.03 18.81 9.02
CA ALA A 86 -1.20 19.60 9.94
C ALA A 86 -0.67 18.78 11.13
N LEU A 87 -1.45 17.79 11.61
CA LEU A 87 -1.03 16.87 12.66
C LEU A 87 0.10 15.93 12.20
N ASN A 88 -0.02 15.34 11.01
CA ASN A 88 0.99 14.44 10.47
C ASN A 88 2.28 15.16 10.13
N ARG A 89 2.21 16.37 9.57
CA ARG A 89 3.37 17.27 9.37
C ARG A 89 4.03 17.62 10.70
N GLY A 90 3.24 17.94 11.73
CA GLY A 90 3.75 18.25 13.07
C GLY A 90 4.42 17.06 13.76
N ILE A 91 3.84 15.86 13.63
CA ILE A 91 4.43 14.62 14.14
C ILE A 91 5.73 14.30 13.39
N LEU A 92 5.73 14.39 12.06
CA LEU A 92 6.92 14.15 11.25
C LEU A 92 8.04 15.13 11.60
N LEU A 93 7.74 16.43 11.68
CA LEU A 93 8.69 17.44 12.12
C LEU A 93 9.23 17.11 13.51
N SER A 94 8.36 16.74 14.45
CA SER A 94 8.78 16.35 15.81
C SER A 94 9.67 15.10 15.82
N LEU A 95 9.46 14.14 14.92
CA LEU A 95 10.31 12.96 14.81
C LEU A 95 11.65 13.26 14.13
N LEU A 96 11.64 14.14 13.13
CA LEU A 96 12.83 14.58 12.39
C LEU A 96 13.70 15.53 13.21
N SER A 97 13.09 16.36 14.07
CA SER A 97 13.80 17.37 14.85
C SER A 97 14.21 16.91 16.24
N ASN A 98 13.85 15.68 16.67
CA ASN A 98 14.17 15.21 18.03
C ASN A 98 14.82 13.82 18.04
N GLY A 99 15.94 13.69 18.76
CA GLY A 99 16.67 12.42 18.90
C GLY A 99 16.14 11.46 19.98
N ALA A 100 15.03 11.79 20.66
CA ALA A 100 14.46 10.98 21.75
C ALA A 100 12.94 11.16 21.86
N ALA A 101 12.22 10.10 22.22
CA ALA A 101 10.79 10.14 22.52
C ALA A 101 10.57 10.25 24.04
N GLY A 102 10.43 11.47 24.57
CA GLY A 102 10.13 11.71 26.00
C GLY A 102 11.08 12.70 26.69
N PRO A 103 11.22 12.66 28.04
CA PRO A 103 12.11 13.57 28.75
C PRO A 103 13.56 13.41 28.25
N GLY A 104 14.16 14.52 27.82
CA GLY A 104 15.47 14.50 27.15
C GLY A 104 15.42 14.72 25.64
N MET A 105 14.33 15.27 25.08
CA MET A 105 14.28 15.74 23.70
C MET A 105 15.46 16.69 23.41
N ARG A 106 16.29 16.31 22.44
CA ARG A 106 17.40 17.12 21.93
C ARG A 106 17.11 17.46 20.47
N PRO A 107 17.20 18.74 20.10
CA PRO A 107 17.15 19.15 18.70
C PRO A 107 18.21 18.40 17.90
N VAL A 108 17.79 17.73 16.84
CA VAL A 108 18.67 17.12 15.85
C VAL A 108 18.30 17.64 14.47
N ILE A 109 19.29 17.72 13.59
CA ILE A 109 19.04 18.03 12.19
C ILE A 109 18.81 16.70 11.48
N ALA A 110 17.69 16.59 10.78
CA ALA A 110 17.36 15.39 10.04
C ALA A 110 18.28 15.21 8.84
N ASP A 111 18.59 13.94 8.55
CA ASP A 111 19.38 13.58 7.39
C ASP A 111 18.59 13.79 6.09
N SER A 112 19.21 14.45 5.11
CA SER A 112 18.61 14.73 3.82
C SER A 112 18.14 13.46 3.07
N ARG A 113 18.79 12.31 3.27
CA ARG A 113 18.44 11.03 2.63
C ARG A 113 17.13 10.45 3.16
N VAL A 114 16.80 10.68 4.43
CA VAL A 114 15.53 10.24 5.04
C VAL A 114 14.36 10.98 4.38
N VAL A 115 14.52 12.28 4.18
CA VAL A 115 13.49 13.12 3.57
C VAL A 115 13.31 12.79 2.08
N LYS A 116 14.40 12.56 1.35
CA LYS A 116 14.35 12.06 -0.03
C LYS A 116 13.64 10.71 -0.16
N GLY A 117 13.92 9.79 0.77
CA GLY A 117 13.25 8.48 0.81
C GLY A 117 11.74 8.62 0.97
N GLN A 118 11.29 9.52 1.84
CA GLN A 118 9.86 9.79 2.01
C GLN A 118 9.24 10.44 0.77
N LEU A 119 9.95 11.36 0.11
CA LEU A 119 9.50 11.96 -1.14
C LEU A 119 9.33 10.93 -2.27
N LEU A 120 10.23 9.94 -2.34
CA LEU A 120 10.12 8.82 -3.28
C LEU A 120 8.88 7.94 -3.00
N ILE A 121 8.54 7.72 -1.72
CA ILE A 121 7.30 7.01 -1.34
C ILE A 121 6.09 7.78 -1.86
N ILE A 122 6.00 9.09 -1.56
CA ILE A 122 4.89 9.94 -2.01
C ILE A 122 4.81 9.96 -3.55
N LYS A 123 5.93 10.12 -4.24
CA LYS A 123 5.96 10.11 -5.72
C LYS A 123 5.42 8.82 -6.35
N ILE A 124 5.69 7.66 -5.74
CA ILE A 124 5.33 6.34 -6.30
C ILE A 124 3.91 5.92 -5.89
N TYR A 125 3.49 6.25 -4.67
CA TYR A 125 2.24 5.77 -4.11
C TYR A 125 1.13 6.84 -4.09
N CYS A 126 1.47 8.12 -3.91
CA CYS A 126 0.55 9.26 -3.79
C CYS A 126 0.99 10.47 -4.64
N PRO A 127 0.97 10.37 -5.98
CA PRO A 127 1.48 11.43 -6.85
C PRO A 127 0.70 12.74 -6.75
N ASP A 128 -0.57 12.69 -6.34
CA ASP A 128 -1.43 13.87 -6.20
C ASP A 128 -1.01 14.76 -5.01
N GLU A 129 -0.40 14.16 -3.98
CA GLU A 129 0.07 14.84 -2.75
C GLU A 129 1.53 15.31 -2.85
N LEU A 130 2.19 15.00 -3.97
CA LEU A 130 3.62 15.24 -4.16
C LEU A 130 3.97 16.73 -4.11
N GLN A 131 3.13 17.58 -4.70
CA GLN A 131 3.41 19.01 -4.77
C GLN A 131 3.40 19.65 -3.37
N ASP A 132 2.33 19.43 -2.61
CA ASP A 132 2.16 19.94 -1.26
C ASP A 132 3.21 19.37 -0.29
N PHE A 133 3.63 18.12 -0.50
CA PHE A 133 4.68 17.50 0.30
C PHE A 133 6.08 18.04 -0.05
N GLN A 134 6.36 18.30 -1.33
CA GLN A 134 7.62 18.91 -1.77
C GLN A 134 7.79 20.31 -1.18
N GLU A 135 6.73 21.13 -1.15
CA GLU A 135 6.79 22.46 -0.52
C GLU A 135 7.13 22.39 0.98
N PHE A 136 6.57 21.41 1.68
CA PHE A 136 6.90 21.17 3.09
C PHE A 136 8.36 20.71 3.28
N VAL A 137 8.85 19.84 2.38
CA VAL A 137 10.24 19.37 2.37
C VAL A 137 11.23 20.50 2.08
N ASP A 138 10.89 21.41 1.16
CA ASP A 138 11.76 22.52 0.79
C ASP A 138 11.91 23.56 1.92
N ASP A 139 10.94 23.64 2.84
CA ASP A 139 11.01 24.49 4.04
C ASP A 139 11.81 23.84 5.20
N LEU A 140 12.08 22.54 5.12
CA LEU A 140 12.81 21.80 6.17
C LEU A 140 14.32 22.09 6.10
N LYS A 141 14.92 22.35 7.27
CA LYS A 141 16.38 22.40 7.43
C LYS A 141 16.93 20.98 7.62
N THR A 142 17.51 20.42 6.57
CA THR A 142 18.21 19.12 6.60
C THR A 142 19.71 19.28 6.42
N ASP A 143 20.48 18.30 6.87
CA ASP A 143 21.94 18.24 6.69
C ASP A 143 22.36 16.79 6.34
N ASP A 144 23.59 16.57 5.90
CA ASP A 144 24.11 15.23 5.57
C ASP A 144 24.86 14.67 6.78
N VAL A 145 24.15 13.93 7.64
CA VAL A 145 24.60 13.58 9.01
C VAL A 145 24.67 12.08 9.27
N ALA A 146 23.96 11.27 8.49
CA ALA A 146 24.27 9.87 8.31
C ALA A 146 25.45 9.81 7.33
N GLY A 147 26.45 8.97 7.60
CA GLY A 147 27.53 8.62 6.67
C GLY A 147 27.33 7.19 6.25
#